data_AF-A0A084SXV6-F1
#
_entry.id   AF-A0A084SXV6-F1
#
_cell.length_a   1.000
_cell.length_b   1.000
_cell.length_c   1.000
_cell.angle_alpha   90.00
_cell.angle_beta   90.00
_cell.angle_gamma   90.00
#
_symmetry.space_group_name_H-M   'P 1'
#
loop_
_entity.id
_entity.type
_entity.pdbx_description
1 polymer ?
#
loop_
_entity_poly.entity_id
_entity_poly.type
_entity_poly.pdbx_seq_one_letter_code
_entity_poly.pdbx_strand_id
1 'polypeptide(L)'
;MMGGDDLWVEGASDGAEIDLTVRWLRTIWRDAMVEVPGRPVLPIRSGRLFPLTHAAEAFIYRDPASFESWRRDGLTAGNADAVIWVSSHEDALSFVVNDRNSSSGKLVSELLENIERNRWLLRGITPSPREAA
;
A
#
# COMPACT_ATOMS: atom_id res chain seq x y z
N MET A 1 -6.82 15.10 -6.72
CA MET A 1 -6.43 14.83 -5.33
C MET A 1 -7.56 14.08 -4.67
N MET A 2 -7.32 12.90 -4.10
CA MET A 2 -8.32 12.26 -3.24
C MET A 2 -8.51 13.13 -2.00
N GLY A 3 -9.76 13.54 -1.70
CA GLY A 3 -10.09 14.28 -0.48
C GLY A 3 -10.25 13.35 0.71
N GLY A 4 -9.25 12.51 0.96
CA GLY A 4 -9.29 11.41 1.93
C GLY A 4 -8.39 11.62 3.14
N ASP A 5 -8.43 10.65 4.06
CA ASP A 5 -7.52 10.59 5.21
C ASP A 5 -6.17 10.01 4.79
N ASP A 6 -5.09 10.65 5.25
CA ASP A 6 -3.72 10.16 5.09
C ASP A 6 -3.32 9.33 6.32
N LEU A 7 -2.77 8.15 6.05
CA LEU A 7 -2.27 7.19 7.00
C LEU A 7 -0.83 6.87 6.58
N TRP A 8 0.15 7.14 7.44
CA TRP A 8 1.55 6.91 7.10
C TRP A 8 2.30 6.15 8.19
N VAL A 9 3.43 5.55 7.80
CA VAL A 9 4.42 4.99 8.70
C VAL A 9 5.80 5.55 8.36
N GLU A 10 6.50 6.02 9.39
CA GLU A 10 7.85 6.60 9.28
C GLU A 10 8.93 5.52 9.24
N GLY A 11 10.05 5.82 8.56
CA GLY A 11 11.21 4.97 8.42
C GLY A 11 11.48 4.59 6.96
N ALA A 12 12.76 4.33 6.66
CA ALA A 12 13.24 4.03 5.32
C ALA A 12 12.34 3.00 4.63
N SER A 13 11.62 3.45 3.60
CA SER A 13 10.77 2.57 2.80
C SER A 13 11.59 2.05 1.62
N ASP A 14 11.85 0.75 1.62
CA ASP A 14 12.40 0.09 0.44
C ASP A 14 11.27 -0.33 -0.50
N GLY A 15 11.59 -0.52 -1.78
CA GLY A 15 10.61 -1.02 -2.75
C GLY A 15 10.03 -2.38 -2.37
N ALA A 16 10.69 -3.16 -1.50
CA ALA A 16 10.22 -4.46 -1.04
C ALA A 16 9.07 -4.34 -0.03
N GLU A 17 9.05 -3.31 0.82
CA GLU A 17 7.95 -3.02 1.75
C GLU A 17 6.64 -2.68 1.03
N ILE A 18 6.72 -1.95 -0.09
CA ILE A 18 5.54 -1.67 -0.92
C ILE A 18 5.06 -2.94 -1.61
N ASP A 19 5.97 -3.77 -2.10
CA ASP A 19 5.63 -5.05 -2.73
C ASP A 19 4.97 -6.01 -1.71
N LEU A 20 5.47 -6.05 -0.48
CA LEU A 20 4.88 -6.81 0.63
C LEU A 20 3.48 -6.27 0.99
N THR A 21 3.33 -4.96 1.04
CA THR A 21 2.06 -4.28 1.25
C THR A 21 1.03 -4.68 0.20
N VAL A 22 1.38 -4.55 -1.08
CA VAL A 22 0.53 -4.88 -2.23
C VAL A 22 0.12 -6.36 -2.18
N ARG A 23 1.03 -7.25 -1.77
CA ARG A 23 0.75 -8.68 -1.59
C ARG A 23 -0.16 -8.96 -0.40
N TRP A 24 0.02 -8.28 0.73
CA TRP A 24 -0.84 -8.41 1.89
C TRP A 24 -2.26 -7.96 1.56
N LEU A 25 -2.41 -6.82 0.87
CA LEU A 25 -3.70 -6.31 0.42
C LEU A 25 -4.46 -7.34 -0.41
N ARG A 26 -3.77 -8.10 -1.27
CA ARG A 26 -4.39 -9.18 -2.05
C ARG A 26 -5.02 -10.28 -1.19
N THR A 27 -4.52 -10.53 0.02
CA THR A 27 -5.12 -11.53 0.91
C THR A 27 -6.55 -11.16 1.31
N ILE A 28 -6.89 -9.87 1.25
CA ILE A 28 -8.21 -9.33 1.56
C ILE A 28 -8.95 -8.95 0.27
N TRP A 29 -8.30 -8.23 -0.64
CA TRP A 29 -8.80 -7.86 -1.96
C TRP A 29 -8.25 -8.79 -3.04
N ARG A 30 -8.86 -9.98 -3.13
CA ARG A 30 -8.35 -11.10 -3.95
C ARG A 30 -8.13 -10.76 -5.43
N ASP A 31 -9.01 -9.91 -5.97
CA ASP A 31 -9.04 -9.50 -7.37
C ASP A 31 -8.51 -8.08 -7.59
N ALA A 32 -7.72 -7.57 -6.64
CA ALA A 32 -7.23 -6.20 -6.68
C ALA A 32 -6.40 -5.91 -7.94
N MET A 33 -6.54 -4.68 -8.42
CA MET A 33 -5.84 -4.12 -9.57
C MET A 33 -4.89 -3.03 -9.10
N VAL A 34 -3.73 -2.90 -9.72
CA VAL A 34 -2.77 -1.83 -9.43
C VAL A 34 -2.52 -1.00 -10.68
N GLU A 35 -2.57 0.32 -10.52
CA GLU A 35 -2.18 1.30 -11.52
C GLU A 35 -0.98 2.08 -11.01
N VAL A 36 0.07 2.09 -11.83
CA VAL A 36 1.28 2.91 -11.60
C VAL A 36 1.35 3.92 -12.73
N PRO A 37 1.53 5.22 -12.46
CA PRO A 37 1.62 6.24 -13.50
C PRO A 37 2.62 5.84 -14.61
N GLY A 38 2.18 5.91 -15.86
CA GLY A 38 2.99 5.55 -17.02
C GLY A 38 3.13 4.05 -17.29
N ARG A 39 2.41 3.18 -16.57
CA ARG A 39 2.41 1.72 -16.79
C ARG A 39 0.99 1.19 -17.04
N PRO A 40 0.84 0.05 -17.72
CA PRO A 40 -0.46 -0.63 -17.82
C PRO A 40 -0.99 -1.01 -16.44
N VAL A 41 -2.30 -0.89 -16.25
CA VAL A 41 -3.01 -1.39 -15.06
C VAL A 41 -2.99 -2.91 -15.09
N LEU A 42 -2.62 -3.54 -13.96
CA LEU A 42 -2.44 -4.98 -13.88
C LEU A 42 -3.11 -5.55 -12.62
N PRO A 43 -3.65 -6.78 -12.68
CA PRO A 43 -4.07 -7.47 -11.47
C PRO A 43 -2.87 -7.77 -10.58
N ILE A 44 -3.05 -7.67 -9.25
CA ILE A 44 -2.05 -8.11 -8.27
C ILE A 44 -1.99 -9.64 -8.32
N ARG A 45 -1.03 -10.20 -9.06
CA ARG A 45 -0.82 -11.65 -9.20
C ARG A 45 0.33 -12.13 -8.31
N SER A 46 0.21 -13.34 -7.76
CA SER A 46 1.28 -13.99 -6.99
C SER A 46 2.51 -14.19 -7.87
N GLY A 47 3.66 -13.73 -7.39
CA GLY A 47 4.96 -14.07 -7.96
C GLY A 47 5.57 -13.04 -8.92
N ARG A 48 4.84 -12.00 -9.34
CA ARG A 48 5.46 -10.83 -9.96
C ARG A 48 5.71 -9.77 -8.90
N LEU A 49 6.98 -9.43 -8.71
CA LEU A 49 7.37 -8.20 -8.02
C LEU A 49 6.91 -7.04 -8.89
N PHE A 50 6.24 -6.05 -8.32
CA PHE A 50 6.11 -4.76 -8.97
C PHE A 50 7.34 -3.98 -8.52
N PRO A 51 8.37 -3.80 -9.37
CA PRO A 51 9.52 -2.98 -9.00
C PRO A 51 9.03 -1.52 -8.97
N LEU A 52 8.41 -1.16 -7.85
CA LEU A 52 8.17 0.18 -7.41
C LEU A 52 9.53 0.65 -6.90
N THR A 53 10.19 1.46 -7.71
CA THR A 53 11.42 2.14 -7.32
C THR A 53 11.11 3.10 -6.17
N HIS A 54 12.13 3.53 -5.41
CA HIS A 54 11.96 4.62 -4.45
C HIS A 54 11.28 5.83 -5.12
N ALA A 55 10.42 6.53 -4.38
CA ALA A 55 9.56 7.61 -4.89
C ALA A 55 8.50 7.15 -5.92
N ALA A 56 7.85 6.01 -5.66
CA ALA A 56 6.74 5.53 -6.48
C ALA A 56 5.37 5.84 -5.86
N GLU A 57 4.42 6.16 -6.73
CA GLU A 57 2.99 6.25 -6.42
C GLU A 57 2.24 5.12 -7.14
N ALA A 58 1.25 4.54 -6.48
CA ALA A 58 0.36 3.56 -7.09
C ALA A 58 -1.07 3.67 -6.56
N PHE A 59 -2.06 3.45 -7.43
CA PHE A 59 -3.44 3.28 -7.05
C PHE A 59 -3.78 1.80 -7.01
N ILE A 60 -4.38 1.37 -5.91
CA ILE A 60 -4.81 -0.01 -5.69
C ILE A 60 -6.32 -0.01 -5.64
N TYR A 61 -6.93 -0.71 -6.59
CA TYR A 61 -8.37 -0.88 -6.71
C TYR A 61 -8.77 -2.24 -6.15
N ARG A 62 -9.89 -2.32 -5.43
CA ARG A 62 -10.39 -3.57 -4.84
C ARG A 62 -10.59 -4.69 -5.85
N ASP A 63 -11.10 -4.34 -7.03
CA ASP A 63 -11.48 -5.27 -8.08
C ASP A 63 -11.54 -4.54 -9.45
N PRO A 64 -11.69 -5.27 -10.58
CA PRO A 64 -11.80 -4.63 -11.89
C PRO A 64 -12.99 -3.68 -12.04
N ALA A 65 -14.11 -3.95 -11.36
CA ALA A 65 -15.29 -3.08 -11.42
C ALA A 65 -15.03 -1.73 -10.74
N SER A 66 -14.26 -1.74 -9.66
CA SER A 66 -13.82 -0.55 -8.92
C SER A 66 -12.88 0.29 -9.78
N PHE A 67 -11.94 -0.34 -10.49
CA PHE A 67 -11.10 0.34 -11.49
C PHE A 67 -11.94 0.99 -12.60
N GLU A 68 -12.88 0.27 -13.20
CA GLU A 68 -13.72 0.82 -14.27
C GLU A 68 -14.63 1.96 -13.78
N SER A 69 -15.17 1.84 -12.57
CA SER A 69 -15.94 2.93 -11.95
C SER A 69 -15.07 4.16 -11.72
N TRP A 70 -13.85 3.98 -11.19
CA TRP A 70 -12.91 5.08 -11.01
C TRP A 70 -12.51 5.74 -12.33
N ARG A 71 -12.21 4.95 -13.35
CA ARG A 71 -11.82 5.44 -14.68
C ARG A 71 -12.95 6.23 -15.35
N ARG A 72 -14.21 5.80 -15.16
CA ARG A 72 -15.37 6.43 -15.77
C ARG A 72 -15.84 7.66 -15.00
N ASP A 73 -15.95 7.55 -13.68
CA ASP A 73 -16.68 8.49 -12.83
C ASP A 73 -15.75 9.31 -11.92
N GLY A 74 -14.46 8.96 -11.84
CA GLY A 74 -13.53 9.50 -10.86
C GLY A 74 -13.86 9.05 -9.43
N LEU A 75 -13.43 9.85 -8.44
CA LEU A 75 -13.77 9.64 -7.04
C LEU A 75 -15.24 10.01 -6.80
N THR A 76 -16.03 9.05 -6.33
CA THR A 76 -17.43 9.23 -5.94
C THR A 76 -17.70 8.60 -4.59
N ALA A 77 -18.76 9.02 -3.89
CA ALA A 77 -19.16 8.40 -2.61
C ALA A 77 -19.41 6.89 -2.72
N GLY A 78 -19.77 6.37 -3.90
CA GLY A 78 -20.03 4.95 -4.14
C GLY A 78 -18.79 4.10 -4.40
N ASN A 79 -17.66 4.71 -4.76
CA ASN A 79 -16.41 3.98 -5.08
C ASN A 79 -15.21 4.40 -4.23
N ALA A 80 -15.35 5.42 -3.38
CA ALA A 80 -14.25 5.96 -2.59
C ALA A 80 -13.60 4.90 -1.67
N ASP A 81 -14.39 3.99 -1.11
CA ASP A 81 -13.88 2.91 -0.23
C ASP A 81 -13.26 1.73 -1.02
N ALA A 82 -13.28 1.78 -2.35
CA ALA A 82 -12.79 0.72 -3.23
C ALA A 82 -11.42 1.06 -3.86
N VAL A 83 -10.79 2.14 -3.42
CA VAL A 83 -9.48 2.62 -3.89
C VAL A 83 -8.60 2.96 -2.68
N ILE A 84 -7.32 2.59 -2.77
CA ILE A 84 -6.26 3.01 -1.87
C ILE A 84 -5.18 3.63 -2.74
N TRP A 85 -4.72 4.84 -2.43
CA TRP A 85 -3.52 5.39 -3.04
C TRP A 85 -2.35 5.18 -2.10
N VAL A 86 -1.28 4.57 -2.59
CA VAL A 86 -0.03 4.40 -1.84
C VAL A 86 1.06 5.26 -2.49
N SER A 87 1.81 5.96 -1.66
CA SER A 87 3.02 6.67 -2.06
C SER A 87 4.18 6.26 -1.16
N SER A 88 5.33 6.02 -1.78
CA SER A 88 6.58 5.79 -1.07
C SER A 88 7.47 7.01 -1.18
N HIS A 89 8.09 7.34 -0.06
CA HIS A 89 9.09 8.40 0.07
C HIS A 89 10.34 7.79 0.70
N GLU A 90 11.46 8.52 0.66
CA GLU A 90 12.74 8.04 1.19
C GLU A 90 12.62 7.58 2.65
N ASP A 91 11.83 8.29 3.47
CA ASP A 91 11.68 8.06 4.90
C ASP A 91 10.25 7.70 5.35
N ALA A 92 9.33 7.45 4.42
CA ALA A 92 7.94 7.17 4.78
C ALA A 92 7.19 6.37 3.71
N LEU A 93 6.17 5.64 4.16
CA LEU A 93 5.15 5.06 3.31
C LEU A 93 3.81 5.69 3.70
N SER A 94 3.12 6.32 2.76
CA SER A 94 1.82 6.97 2.96
C SER A 94 0.73 6.24 2.17
N PHE A 95 -0.46 6.25 2.75
CA PHE A 95 -1.67 5.68 2.21
C PHE A 95 -2.81 6.69 2.34
N VAL A 96 -3.43 7.02 1.22
CA VAL A 96 -4.63 7.83 1.18
C VAL A 96 -5.84 6.93 0.99
N VAL A 97 -6.77 7.02 1.95
CA VAL A 97 -8.04 6.28 2.00
C VAL A 97 -9.22 7.25 2.07
N ASN A 98 -10.44 6.78 1.84
CA ASN A 98 -11.62 7.66 1.91
C ASN A 98 -11.85 8.26 3.31
N ASP A 99 -11.88 7.41 4.34
CA ASP A 99 -12.08 7.78 5.75
C ASP A 99 -11.42 6.72 6.63
N ARG A 100 -10.82 7.12 7.75
CA ARG A 100 -10.12 6.20 8.66
C ARG A 100 -11.02 5.07 9.20
N ASN A 101 -12.32 5.30 9.33
CA ASN A 101 -13.29 4.33 9.82
C ASN A 101 -13.94 3.49 8.70
N SER A 102 -13.64 3.78 7.43
CA SER A 102 -14.12 3.02 6.28
C SER A 102 -13.47 1.63 6.20
N SER A 103 -13.93 0.79 5.27
CA SER A 103 -13.36 -0.56 5.12
C SER A 103 -11.90 -0.49 4.68
N SER A 104 -11.58 0.40 3.72
CA SER A 104 -10.20 0.64 3.29
C SER A 104 -9.35 1.28 4.39
N GLY A 105 -9.90 2.22 5.17
CA GLY A 105 -9.18 2.85 6.28
C GLY A 105 -8.79 1.88 7.40
N LYS A 106 -9.70 0.99 7.80
CA LYS A 106 -9.40 -0.07 8.79
C LYS A 106 -8.35 -1.05 8.27
N LEU A 107 -8.49 -1.44 7.00
CA LEU A 107 -7.57 -2.36 6.35
C LEU A 107 -6.16 -1.76 6.20
N VAL A 108 -6.03 -0.48 5.87
CA VAL A 108 -4.74 0.21 5.87
C VAL A 108 -4.19 0.35 7.30
N SER A 109 -5.04 0.61 8.29
CA SER A 109 -4.59 0.69 9.69
C SER A 109 -4.00 -0.64 10.18
N GLU A 110 -4.67 -1.76 9.90
CA GLU A 110 -4.17 -3.11 10.21
C GLU A 110 -2.86 -3.43 9.47
N LEU A 111 -2.72 -2.97 8.23
CA LEU A 111 -1.47 -3.11 7.47
C LEU A 111 -0.33 -2.34 8.16
N LEU A 112 -0.55 -1.08 8.52
CA LEU A 112 0.47 -0.24 9.15
C LEU A 112 0.92 -0.84 10.49
N GLU A 113 -0.02 -1.30 11.32
CA GLU A 113 0.31 -2.00 12.57
C GLU A 113 1.17 -3.25 12.34
N ASN A 114 0.90 -4.00 11.26
CA ASN A 114 1.69 -5.18 10.90
C ASN A 114 3.10 -4.80 10.41
N ILE A 115 3.23 -3.73 9.62
CA ILE A 115 4.54 -3.22 9.17
C ILE A 115 5.38 -2.79 10.39
N GLU A 116 4.80 -1.99 11.29
CA GLU A 116 5.49 -1.54 12.50
C GLU A 116 5.92 -2.71 13.39
N ARG A 117 5.04 -3.70 13.58
CA ARG A 117 5.34 -4.91 14.34
C ARG A 117 6.49 -5.70 13.74
N ASN A 118 6.51 -5.88 12.42
CA ASN A 118 7.57 -6.61 11.74
C ASN A 118 8.89 -5.84 11.75
N ARG A 119 8.85 -4.51 11.59
CA ARG A 119 10.05 -3.65 11.73
C ARG A 119 10.65 -3.76 13.13
N TRP A 120 9.82 -3.81 14.18
CA TRP A 120 10.28 -4.05 15.54
C TRP A 120 11.00 -5.40 15.69
N LEU A 121 10.43 -6.47 15.13
CA LEU A 121 11.07 -7.79 15.14
C LEU A 121 12.43 -7.79 14.42
N LEU A 122 12.52 -7.13 13.26
CA LEU A 122 13.77 -7.03 12.50
C LEU A 122 14.85 -6.23 13.24
N ARG A 123 14.48 -5.13 13.93
CA ARG A 123 15.42 -4.35 14.74
C ARG A 123 15.95 -5.14 15.94
N GLY A 124 15.13 -6.00 16.53
CA GLY A 124 15.51 -6.89 17.64
C GLY A 124 16.46 -8.03 17.26
N ILE A 125 16.68 -8.30 15.97
CA ILE A 125 17.57 -9.36 15.47
C ILE A 125 18.97 -8.80 15.13
N THR A 126 19.18 -7.49 15.21
CA THR A 126 20.51 -6.89 14.97
C THR A 126 21.46 -7.32 16.09
N PRO A 127 22.48 -8.16 15.85
CA PRO A 127 23.42 -8.54 16.89
C PRO A 127 24.15 -7.29 17.38
N SER A 128 24.30 -7.19 18.70
CA SER A 128 25.14 -6.17 19.33
C SER A 128 26.54 -6.21 18.69
N PRO A 129 27.18 -5.06 18.38
CA PRO A 129 28.55 -5.03 17.86
C PRO A 129 29.59 -5.71 18.77
N ARG A 130 29.20 -6.11 19.99
CA ARG A 130 30.04 -6.85 20.93
C ARG A 130 30.18 -8.35 20.64
N GLU A 131 29.41 -8.92 19.71
CA GLU A 131 29.50 -10.35 19.36
C GLU A 131 30.29 -10.63 18.07
N ALA A 132 30.81 -9.57 17.41
CA ALA A 132 31.62 -9.68 16.19
C ALA A 132 33.14 -9.52 16.42
N ALA A 133 33.61 -9.65 17.67
CA ALA A 133 35.01 -9.52 18.05
C ALA A 133 35.63 -10.89 18.41
#